data_AF-A0A3M8GF39-F1
#
_entry.id   AF-A0A3M8GF39-F1
#
_cell.length_a   1.000
_cell.length_b   1.000
_cell.length_c   1.000
_cell.angle_alpha   90.00
_cell.angle_beta   90.00
_cell.angle_gamma   90.00
#
_symmetry.space_group_name_H-M   'P 1'
#
loop_
_entity.id
_entity.type
_entity.pdbx_description
1 polymer ?
#
loop_
_entity_poly.entity_id
_entity_poly.type
_entity_poly.pdbx_seq_one_letter_code
_entity_poly.pdbx_strand_id
1 'polypeptide(L)'
;MIKFFRHIRRSLINQNQMGKYFKYAIGEILLVVIGILIALQINNWNENRKNRAQEQEILTQLFSEYGSNLEQIESKISLRDDVIKSCIKLLSYTQNPPENLSPDSIDYHLSRVVLRPTFDPQLGVSNELINSGKLYLLSNPQLRNSISSYPSFLKELNEEEMNIFRITEEQLFPFLVANYQIGGLSTQFLFDEELRLRFTIGKELSDFSDLEDLIPKADFTNLLSHPDFEDHIARILGMTPYTNEQSIGVRTKTQEILELITSSQKQRDD
;
A
#
# COMPACT_ATOMS: atom_id res chain seq x y z
N MET A 1 -52.68 30.06 18.61
CA MET A 1 -53.25 29.07 17.68
C MET A 1 -54.20 28.07 18.35
N ILE A 2 -53.82 27.38 19.43
CA ILE A 2 -54.66 26.36 20.09
C ILE A 2 -56.08 26.85 20.47
N LYS A 3 -56.25 28.09 20.94
CA LYS A 3 -57.58 28.63 21.33
C LYS A 3 -58.51 28.90 20.13
N PHE A 4 -57.95 29.23 18.96
CA PHE A 4 -58.72 29.53 17.74
C PHE A 4 -59.27 28.24 17.12
N PHE A 5 -58.40 27.23 16.95
CA PHE A 5 -58.83 25.89 16.50
C PHE A 5 -59.80 25.24 17.49
N ARG A 6 -59.67 25.49 18.80
CA ARG A 6 -60.62 25.01 19.82
C ARG A 6 -62.02 25.63 19.70
N HIS A 7 -62.12 26.90 19.30
CA HIS A 7 -63.41 27.59 19.13
C HIS A 7 -64.16 27.10 17.89
N ILE A 8 -63.43 26.91 16.79
CA ILE A 8 -63.95 26.34 15.53
C ILE A 8 -64.43 24.89 15.74
N ARG A 9 -63.67 24.10 16.52
CA ARG A 9 -64.01 22.72 16.88
C ARG A 9 -65.34 22.62 17.65
N ARG A 10 -65.58 23.52 18.62
CA ARG A 10 -66.86 23.58 19.35
C ARG A 10 -68.03 24.02 18.46
N SER A 11 -67.81 24.95 17.54
CA SER A 11 -68.86 25.45 16.63
C SER A 11 -69.30 24.42 15.58
N LEU A 12 -68.37 23.65 15.00
CA LEU A 12 -68.67 22.66 13.96
C LEU A 12 -69.36 21.38 14.50
N ILE A 13 -69.06 20.99 15.74
CA ILE A 13 -69.70 19.86 16.42
C ILE A 13 -71.17 20.18 16.75
N ASN A 14 -71.48 21.43 17.13
CA ASN A 14 -72.84 21.86 17.46
C ASN A 14 -73.78 22.04 16.23
N GLN A 15 -73.25 21.99 15.00
CA GLN A 15 -74.03 22.23 13.76
C GLN A 15 -74.26 20.98 12.88
N ASN A 16 -74.01 19.75 13.38
CA ASN A 16 -74.11 18.50 12.58
C ASN A 16 -73.20 18.49 11.31
N GLN A 17 -72.16 19.34 11.24
CA GLN A 17 -71.26 19.46 10.08
C GLN A 17 -69.99 18.61 10.23
N MET A 18 -70.15 17.34 10.63
CA MET A 18 -69.04 16.42 10.89
C MET A 18 -68.10 16.29 9.67
N GLY A 19 -68.65 16.30 8.45
CA GLY A 19 -67.88 16.25 7.20
C GLY A 19 -66.96 17.47 6.96
N LYS A 20 -67.33 18.68 7.40
CA LYS A 20 -66.43 19.85 7.29
C LYS A 20 -65.31 19.76 8.33
N TYR A 21 -65.61 19.30 9.53
CA TYR A 21 -64.62 19.08 10.58
C TYR A 21 -63.56 18.05 10.18
N PHE A 22 -63.97 16.93 9.56
CA PHE A 22 -63.02 15.94 9.03
C PHE A 22 -62.08 16.55 7.97
N LYS A 23 -62.59 17.37 7.04
CA LYS A 23 -61.76 18.05 6.03
C LYS A 23 -60.72 18.99 6.67
N TYR A 24 -61.10 19.75 7.70
CA TYR A 24 -60.17 20.63 8.42
C TYR A 24 -59.12 19.87 9.23
N ALA A 25 -59.52 18.80 9.94
CA ALA A 25 -58.58 17.97 10.71
C ALA A 25 -57.55 17.26 9.80
N ILE A 26 -57.98 16.80 8.61
CA ILE A 26 -57.07 16.24 7.59
C ILE A 26 -56.08 17.30 7.11
N GLY A 27 -56.55 18.53 6.84
CA GLY A 27 -55.67 19.65 6.46
C GLY A 27 -54.62 19.99 7.52
N GLU A 28 -54.98 19.98 8.80
CA GLU A 28 -54.06 20.23 9.91
C GLU A 28 -53.00 19.12 10.04
N ILE A 29 -53.41 17.85 9.94
CA ILE A 29 -52.48 16.71 9.94
C ILE A 29 -51.52 16.80 8.76
N LEU A 30 -52.01 17.10 7.55
CA LEU A 30 -51.18 17.24 6.36
C LEU A 30 -50.16 18.38 6.52
N LEU A 31 -50.55 19.53 7.08
CA LEU A 31 -49.63 20.64 7.37
C LEU A 31 -48.53 20.24 8.36
N VAL A 32 -48.87 19.52 9.44
CA VAL A 32 -47.89 19.04 10.41
C VAL A 32 -46.93 18.03 9.77
N VAL A 33 -47.46 17.08 8.99
CA VAL A 33 -46.65 16.08 8.27
C VAL A 33 -45.69 16.75 7.29
N ILE A 34 -46.14 17.73 6.50
CA ILE A 34 -45.29 18.51 5.59
C ILE A 34 -44.19 19.23 6.38
N GLY A 35 -44.53 19.84 7.53
CA GLY A 35 -43.55 20.49 8.40
C GLY A 35 -42.45 19.54 8.88
N ILE A 36 -42.82 18.33 9.32
CA ILE A 36 -41.87 17.30 9.76
C ILE A 36 -41.01 16.81 8.59
N LEU A 37 -41.61 16.56 7.42
CA LEU A 37 -40.87 16.11 6.24
C LEU A 37 -39.85 17.14 5.78
N ILE A 38 -40.21 18.43 5.75
CA ILE A 38 -39.26 19.51 5.43
C ILE A 38 -38.14 19.58 6.46
N ALA A 39 -38.45 19.49 7.75
CA ALA A 39 -37.44 19.50 8.81
C ALA A 39 -36.44 18.32 8.67
N LEU A 40 -36.95 17.11 8.41
CA LEU A 40 -36.12 15.93 8.14
C LEU A 40 -35.28 16.09 6.88
N GLN A 41 -35.85 16.66 5.82
CA GLN A 41 -35.15 16.89 4.56
C GLN A 41 -33.99 17.89 4.72
N ILE A 42 -34.20 18.99 5.46
CA ILE A 42 -33.15 19.96 5.78
C ILE A 42 -32.05 19.29 6.61
N ASN A 43 -32.41 18.47 7.60
CA ASN A 43 -31.43 17.75 8.42
C ASN A 43 -30.59 16.78 7.57
N ASN A 44 -31.24 15.93 6.77
CA ASN A 44 -30.56 14.98 5.88
C ASN A 44 -29.66 15.68 4.86
N TRP A 45 -30.09 16.83 4.33
CA TRP A 45 -29.26 17.63 3.44
C TRP A 45 -28.00 18.18 4.13
N ASN A 46 -28.14 18.69 5.36
CA ASN A 46 -26.99 19.17 6.14
C ASN A 46 -26.03 18.03 6.52
N GLU A 47 -26.54 16.86 6.90
CA GLU A 47 -25.75 15.66 7.17
C GLU A 47 -25.01 15.19 5.92
N ASN A 48 -25.69 15.08 4.78
CA ASN A 48 -25.06 14.72 3.51
C ASN A 48 -23.96 15.71 3.10
N ARG A 49 -24.17 17.01 3.32
CA ARG A 49 -23.14 18.03 3.08
C ARG A 49 -21.91 17.81 3.96
N LYS A 50 -22.10 17.51 5.25
CA LYS A 50 -20.99 17.22 6.18
C LYS A 50 -20.26 15.94 5.80
N ASN A 51 -20.98 14.87 5.48
CA ASN A 51 -20.40 13.60 5.05
C ASN A 51 -19.59 13.76 3.77
N ARG A 52 -20.09 14.51 2.78
CA ARG A 52 -19.34 14.83 1.56
C ARG A 52 -18.07 15.62 1.85
N ALA A 53 -18.11 16.58 2.78
CA ALA A 53 -16.89 17.31 3.16
C ALA A 53 -15.84 16.39 3.79
N GLN A 54 -16.26 15.49 4.69
CA GLN A 54 -15.38 14.49 5.30
C GLN A 54 -14.83 13.50 4.27
N GLU A 55 -15.68 13.01 3.35
CA GLU A 55 -15.26 12.14 2.26
C GLU A 55 -14.10 12.76 1.46
N GLN A 56 -14.19 14.05 1.13
CA GLN A 56 -13.13 14.72 0.35
C GLN A 56 -11.80 14.80 1.11
N GLU A 57 -11.85 15.09 2.41
CA GLU A 57 -10.65 15.06 3.26
C GLU A 57 -10.03 13.66 3.28
N ILE A 58 -10.86 12.62 3.45
CA ILE A 58 -10.44 11.22 3.42
C ILE A 58 -9.83 10.87 2.06
N LEU A 59 -10.45 11.25 0.94
CA LEU A 59 -9.94 10.98 -0.40
C LEU A 59 -8.57 11.62 -0.63
N THR A 60 -8.34 12.84 -0.15
CA THR A 60 -7.02 13.49 -0.22
C THR A 60 -5.96 12.73 0.58
N GLN A 61 -6.30 12.29 1.79
CA GLN A 61 -5.38 11.51 2.64
C GLN A 61 -5.07 10.14 2.02
N LEU A 62 -6.09 9.43 1.52
CA LEU A 62 -5.92 8.16 0.82
C LEU A 62 -5.08 8.33 -0.45
N PHE A 63 -5.27 9.41 -1.22
CA PHE A 63 -4.46 9.67 -2.41
C PHE A 63 -2.98 9.78 -2.06
N SER A 64 -2.65 10.48 -0.97
CA SER A 64 -1.28 10.58 -0.47
C SER A 64 -0.73 9.24 0.00
N GLU A 65 -1.52 8.48 0.76
CA GLU A 65 -1.14 7.15 1.28
C GLU A 65 -0.84 6.17 0.13
N TYR A 66 -1.77 6.01 -0.80
CA TYR A 66 -1.60 5.10 -1.94
C TYR A 66 -0.57 5.59 -2.96
N GLY A 67 -0.37 6.91 -3.09
CA GLY A 67 0.70 7.48 -3.89
C GLY A 67 2.08 7.11 -3.35
N SER A 68 2.29 7.27 -2.04
CA SER A 68 3.55 6.85 -1.40
C SER A 68 3.77 5.34 -1.48
N ASN A 69 2.68 4.55 -1.35
CA ASN A 69 2.74 3.09 -1.50
C ASN A 69 3.14 2.69 -2.92
N LEU A 70 2.66 3.40 -3.94
CA LEU A 70 3.01 3.15 -5.34
C LEU A 70 4.51 3.36 -5.58
N GLU A 71 5.05 4.48 -5.12
CA GLU A 71 6.49 4.78 -5.24
C GLU A 71 7.35 3.71 -4.54
N GLN A 72 6.92 3.30 -3.34
CA GLN A 72 7.66 2.31 -2.57
C GLN A 72 7.63 0.94 -3.26
N ILE A 73 6.48 0.43 -3.72
CA ILE A 73 6.41 -0.89 -4.38
C ILE A 73 7.20 -0.90 -5.70
N GLU A 74 7.20 0.19 -6.46
CA GLU A 74 7.99 0.32 -7.69
C GLU A 74 9.50 0.26 -7.40
N SER A 75 9.94 0.93 -6.33
CA SER A 75 11.33 0.82 -5.87
C SER A 75 11.72 -0.62 -5.50
N LYS A 76 10.83 -1.35 -4.79
CA LYS A 76 11.08 -2.76 -4.42
C LYS A 76 11.11 -3.69 -5.63
N ILE A 77 10.23 -3.49 -6.61
CA ILE A 77 10.26 -4.23 -7.88
C ILE A 77 11.60 -4.06 -8.58
N SER A 78 12.06 -2.81 -8.72
CA SER A 78 13.34 -2.51 -9.35
C SER A 78 14.52 -3.13 -8.58
N LEU A 79 14.49 -3.14 -7.24
CA LEU A 79 15.54 -3.77 -6.44
C LEU A 79 15.62 -5.28 -6.68
N ARG A 80 14.47 -5.94 -6.81
CA ARG A 80 14.41 -7.37 -7.14
C ARG A 80 14.84 -7.66 -8.58
N ASP A 81 14.62 -6.75 -9.52
CA ASP A 81 15.19 -6.89 -10.87
C ASP A 81 16.73 -6.86 -10.83
N ASP A 82 17.33 -6.07 -9.95
CA ASP A 82 18.78 -6.02 -9.77
C ASP A 82 19.32 -7.29 -9.09
N VAL A 83 18.56 -7.90 -8.18
CA VAL A 83 18.81 -9.23 -7.63
C VAL A 83 18.81 -10.27 -8.75
N ILE A 84 17.75 -10.32 -9.57
CA ILE A 84 17.61 -11.27 -10.69
C ILE A 84 18.79 -11.17 -11.66
N LYS A 85 19.15 -9.95 -12.08
CA LYS A 85 20.31 -9.71 -12.95
C LYS A 85 21.61 -10.23 -12.33
N SER A 86 21.79 -10.02 -11.04
CA SER A 86 23.00 -10.44 -10.32
C SER A 86 23.07 -11.95 -10.13
N CYS A 87 21.94 -12.62 -9.86
CA CYS A 87 21.87 -14.08 -9.85
C CYS A 87 22.27 -14.67 -11.21
N ILE A 88 21.69 -14.15 -12.31
CA ILE A 88 22.02 -14.60 -13.67
C ILE A 88 23.52 -14.41 -13.96
N LYS A 89 24.10 -13.28 -13.51
CA LYS A 89 25.50 -12.99 -13.73
C LYS A 89 26.43 -13.93 -12.95
N LEU A 90 26.13 -14.20 -11.68
CA LEU A 90 26.89 -15.16 -10.87
C LEU A 90 26.81 -16.59 -11.44
N LEU A 91 25.62 -17.04 -11.88
CA LEU A 91 25.47 -18.33 -12.57
C LEU A 91 26.26 -18.38 -13.89
N SER A 92 26.36 -17.26 -14.61
CA SER A 92 27.23 -17.21 -15.80
C SER A 92 28.71 -17.39 -15.45
N TYR A 93 29.13 -16.89 -14.28
CA TYR A 93 30.51 -17.01 -13.80
C TYR A 93 30.86 -18.42 -13.33
N THR A 94 29.90 -19.18 -12.79
CA THR A 94 30.14 -20.59 -12.44
C THR A 94 30.34 -21.46 -13.68
N GLN A 95 29.63 -21.16 -14.78
CA GLN A 95 29.71 -21.93 -16.02
C GLN A 95 30.87 -21.51 -16.93
N ASN A 96 31.04 -20.20 -17.14
CA ASN A 96 31.99 -19.62 -18.08
C ASN A 96 32.61 -18.33 -17.51
N PRO A 97 33.54 -18.44 -16.55
CA PRO A 97 34.16 -17.27 -15.93
C PRO A 97 34.98 -16.47 -16.97
N PRO A 98 34.80 -15.14 -17.06
CA PRO A 98 35.67 -14.29 -17.87
C PRO A 98 37.14 -14.38 -17.43
N GLU A 99 38.08 -14.27 -18.37
CA GLU A 99 39.53 -14.33 -18.07
C GLU A 99 39.98 -13.28 -17.03
N ASN A 100 39.34 -12.11 -17.02
CA ASN A 100 39.66 -11.00 -16.11
C ASN A 100 38.59 -10.79 -15.03
N LEU A 101 37.94 -11.86 -14.56
CA LEU A 101 36.97 -11.77 -13.48
C LEU A 101 37.64 -11.31 -12.18
N SER A 102 37.16 -10.20 -11.60
CA SER A 102 37.71 -9.61 -10.39
C SER A 102 36.88 -9.94 -9.14
N PRO A 103 37.49 -9.97 -7.94
CA PRO A 103 36.77 -10.08 -6.67
C PRO A 103 35.70 -8.99 -6.49
N ASP A 104 36.00 -7.75 -6.91
CA ASP A 104 35.06 -6.62 -6.82
C ASP A 104 33.75 -6.90 -7.60
N SER A 105 33.83 -7.60 -8.75
CA SER A 105 32.63 -7.99 -9.50
C SER A 105 31.82 -9.07 -8.76
N ILE A 106 32.49 -9.98 -8.06
CA ILE A 106 31.84 -11.01 -7.24
C ILE A 106 31.13 -10.37 -6.06
N ASP A 107 31.83 -9.51 -5.31
CA ASP A 107 31.28 -8.79 -4.16
C ASP A 107 30.09 -7.90 -4.58
N TYR A 108 30.20 -7.20 -5.72
CA TYR A 108 29.10 -6.44 -6.28
C TYR A 108 27.85 -7.30 -6.49
N HIS A 109 27.95 -8.42 -7.20
CA HIS A 109 26.77 -9.24 -7.49
C HIS A 109 26.27 -9.99 -6.26
N LEU A 110 27.15 -10.52 -5.41
CA LEU A 110 26.76 -11.15 -4.14
C LEU A 110 26.02 -10.15 -3.24
N SER A 111 26.48 -8.88 -3.18
CA SER A 111 25.83 -7.84 -2.38
C SER A 111 24.40 -7.58 -2.80
N ARG A 112 24.10 -7.72 -4.10
CA ARG A 112 22.74 -7.63 -4.64
C ARG A 112 21.93 -8.87 -4.31
N VAL A 113 22.49 -10.08 -4.47
CA VAL A 113 21.77 -11.33 -4.20
C VAL A 113 21.34 -11.43 -2.73
N VAL A 114 22.15 -10.94 -1.79
CA VAL A 114 21.80 -10.96 -0.36
C VAL A 114 20.83 -9.84 0.05
N LEU A 115 20.42 -8.97 -0.88
CA LEU A 115 19.35 -8.00 -0.61
C LEU A 115 18.02 -8.73 -0.42
N ARG A 116 17.24 -8.20 0.52
CA ARG A 116 15.92 -8.70 0.89
C ARG A 116 14.91 -7.56 0.95
N PRO A 117 14.62 -6.91 -0.20
CA PRO A 117 13.68 -5.80 -0.23
C PRO A 117 12.29 -6.28 0.21
N THR A 118 11.75 -5.63 1.24
CA THR A 118 10.37 -5.80 1.72
C THR A 118 9.53 -4.57 1.40
N PHE A 119 8.25 -4.78 1.11
CA PHE A 119 7.28 -3.72 0.93
C PHE A 119 6.57 -3.43 2.25
N ASP A 120 6.71 -2.20 2.74
CA ASP A 120 6.23 -1.75 4.05
C ASP A 120 5.24 -0.59 3.87
N PRO A 121 4.00 -0.87 3.41
CA PRO A 121 3.06 0.15 2.99
C PRO A 121 2.55 1.02 4.15
N GLN A 122 2.29 2.28 3.85
CA GLN A 122 1.50 3.17 4.69
C GLN A 122 0.02 2.76 4.63
N LEU A 123 -0.58 2.57 5.80
CA LEU A 123 -1.97 2.11 5.95
C LEU A 123 -2.73 2.89 7.04
N GLY A 124 -2.23 4.06 7.45
CA GLY A 124 -2.79 4.82 8.56
C GLY A 124 -4.26 5.19 8.32
N VAL A 125 -4.55 5.73 7.14
CA VAL A 125 -5.89 6.19 6.74
C VAL A 125 -6.79 4.98 6.48
N SER A 126 -6.30 4.01 5.69
CA SER A 126 -7.04 2.78 5.39
C SER A 126 -7.45 2.02 6.65
N ASN A 127 -6.52 1.85 7.60
CA ASN A 127 -6.79 1.17 8.87
C ASN A 127 -7.75 1.98 9.74
N GLU A 128 -7.65 3.32 9.79
CA GLU A 128 -8.63 4.12 10.51
C GLU A 128 -10.03 3.88 9.96
N LEU A 129 -10.22 3.94 8.64
CA LEU A 129 -11.53 3.76 8.00
C LEU A 129 -12.13 2.37 8.26
N ILE A 130 -11.31 1.32 8.14
CA ILE A 130 -11.72 -0.06 8.36
C ILE A 130 -12.09 -0.27 9.83
N ASN A 131 -11.20 0.08 10.76
CA ASN A 131 -11.36 -0.23 12.18
C ASN A 131 -12.42 0.63 12.87
N SER A 132 -12.63 1.87 12.41
CA SER A 132 -13.68 2.75 12.94
C SER A 132 -15.05 2.55 12.29
N GLY A 133 -15.15 1.66 11.30
CA GLY A 133 -16.37 1.44 10.53
C GLY A 133 -16.77 2.62 9.65
N LYS A 134 -15.88 3.59 9.43
CA LYS A 134 -16.14 4.82 8.65
C LYS A 134 -16.05 4.64 7.14
N LEU A 135 -15.76 3.43 6.65
CA LEU A 135 -15.75 3.15 5.20
C LEU A 135 -17.03 3.61 4.48
N TYR A 136 -18.19 3.61 5.15
CA TYR A 136 -19.45 4.08 4.56
C TYR A 136 -19.43 5.55 4.11
N LEU A 137 -18.51 6.37 4.65
CA LEU A 137 -18.33 7.76 4.24
C LEU A 137 -17.85 7.89 2.81
N LEU A 138 -17.18 6.87 2.27
CA LEU A 138 -16.82 6.81 0.86
C LEU A 138 -18.06 6.43 0.04
N SER A 139 -18.49 7.34 -0.82
CA SER A 139 -19.68 7.17 -1.66
C SER A 139 -19.49 6.10 -2.74
N ASN A 140 -18.26 5.95 -3.26
CA ASN A 140 -17.91 4.98 -4.28
C ASN A 140 -17.79 3.56 -3.70
N PRO A 141 -18.72 2.63 -4.02
CA PRO A 141 -18.69 1.27 -3.47
C PRO A 141 -17.50 0.44 -3.96
N GLN A 142 -17.00 0.69 -5.17
CA GLN A 142 -15.82 0.01 -5.68
C GLN A 142 -14.59 0.42 -4.88
N LEU A 143 -14.42 1.72 -4.61
CA LEU A 143 -13.33 2.23 -3.77
C LEU A 143 -13.34 1.60 -2.37
N ARG A 144 -14.53 1.51 -1.74
CA ARG A 144 -14.69 0.85 -0.44
C ARG A 144 -14.20 -0.60 -0.46
N ASN A 145 -14.62 -1.35 -1.47
CA ASN A 145 -14.27 -2.75 -1.60
C ASN A 145 -12.77 -2.91 -1.86
N SER A 146 -12.16 -2.05 -2.69
CA SER A 146 -10.73 -2.08 -2.97
C SER A 146 -9.91 -1.78 -1.72
N ILE A 147 -10.26 -0.76 -0.92
CA ILE A 147 -9.58 -0.46 0.34
C ILE A 147 -9.74 -1.62 1.34
N SER A 148 -10.94 -2.17 1.46
CA SER A 148 -11.22 -3.27 2.39
C SER A 148 -10.49 -4.57 2.03
N SER A 149 -10.22 -4.82 0.75
CA SER A 149 -9.53 -6.03 0.27
C SER A 149 -8.03 -5.85 0.13
N TYR A 150 -7.52 -4.61 0.07
CA TYR A 150 -6.10 -4.33 -0.07
C TYR A 150 -5.20 -5.11 0.91
N PRO A 151 -5.53 -5.26 2.21
CA PRO A 151 -4.71 -6.02 3.16
C PRO A 151 -4.47 -7.49 2.78
N SER A 152 -5.38 -8.16 2.06
CA SER A 152 -5.15 -9.56 1.66
C SER A 152 -4.05 -9.69 0.62
N PHE A 153 -3.99 -8.75 -0.33
CA PHE A 153 -2.92 -8.73 -1.34
C PHE A 153 -1.56 -8.40 -0.73
N LEU A 154 -1.54 -7.50 0.27
CA LEU A 154 -0.33 -7.19 1.03
C LEU A 154 0.20 -8.41 1.78
N LYS A 155 -0.71 -9.19 2.37
CA LYS A 155 -0.33 -10.42 3.09
C LYS A 155 0.28 -11.45 2.15
N GLU A 156 -0.32 -11.68 0.98
CA GLU A 156 0.21 -12.61 -0.03
C GLU A 156 1.62 -12.21 -0.47
N LEU A 157 1.84 -10.94 -0.79
CA LEU A 157 3.20 -10.45 -1.12
C LEU A 157 4.17 -10.64 0.05
N ASN A 158 3.76 -10.30 1.27
CA ASN A 158 4.62 -10.40 2.45
C ASN A 158 5.05 -11.85 2.73
N GLU A 159 4.16 -12.83 2.54
CA GLU A 159 4.49 -14.25 2.71
C GLU A 159 5.64 -14.67 1.78
N GLU A 160 5.63 -14.21 0.52
CA GLU A 160 6.71 -14.47 -0.44
C GLU A 160 8.01 -13.72 -0.11
N GLU A 161 7.90 -12.45 0.30
CA GLU A 161 9.07 -11.67 0.75
C GLU A 161 9.76 -12.33 1.96
N MET A 162 8.97 -12.84 2.92
CA MET A 162 9.49 -13.51 4.11
C MET A 162 10.10 -14.87 3.79
N ASN A 163 9.64 -15.56 2.74
CA ASN A 163 10.28 -16.77 2.26
C ASN A 163 11.68 -16.51 1.70
N ILE A 164 11.83 -15.47 0.87
CA ILE A 164 13.14 -15.05 0.35
C ILE A 164 14.05 -14.59 1.50
N PHE A 165 13.53 -13.76 2.40
CA PHE A 165 14.27 -13.29 3.57
C PHE A 165 14.87 -14.46 4.36
N ARG A 166 14.05 -15.47 4.68
CA ARG A 166 14.45 -16.65 5.44
C ARG A 166 15.52 -17.46 4.71
N ILE A 167 15.35 -17.67 3.41
CA ILE A 167 16.32 -18.37 2.57
C ILE A 167 17.66 -17.65 2.55
N THR A 168 17.64 -16.33 2.44
CA THR A 168 18.85 -15.51 2.45
C THR A 168 19.55 -15.58 3.81
N GLU A 169 18.84 -15.32 4.90
CA GLU A 169 19.42 -15.22 6.25
C GLU A 169 19.80 -16.57 6.87
N GLU A 170 18.98 -17.60 6.69
CA GLU A 170 19.16 -18.88 7.38
C GLU A 170 19.96 -19.89 6.56
N GLN A 171 20.19 -19.64 5.27
CA GLN A 171 20.81 -20.62 4.37
C GLN A 171 21.94 -20.01 3.53
N LEU A 172 21.67 -18.98 2.71
CA LEU A 172 22.71 -18.38 1.86
C LEU A 172 23.78 -17.67 2.70
N PHE A 173 23.40 -16.83 3.67
CA PHE A 173 24.37 -16.06 4.44
C PHE A 173 25.30 -16.95 5.29
N PRO A 174 24.81 -17.97 6.03
CA PRO A 174 25.69 -18.93 6.70
C PRO A 174 26.61 -19.68 5.75
N PHE A 175 26.12 -20.07 4.57
CA PHE A 175 26.94 -20.68 3.53
C PHE A 175 28.07 -19.74 3.05
N LEU A 176 27.76 -18.46 2.79
CA LEU A 176 28.74 -17.47 2.37
C LEU A 176 29.78 -17.22 3.47
N VAL A 177 29.37 -17.11 4.74
CA VAL A 177 30.31 -16.96 5.87
C VAL A 177 31.27 -18.14 5.99
N ALA A 178 30.79 -19.36 5.71
CA ALA A 178 31.61 -20.57 5.79
C ALA A 178 32.57 -20.74 4.60
N ASN A 179 32.22 -20.21 3.43
CA ASN A 179 32.91 -20.51 2.16
C ASN A 179 33.50 -19.29 1.44
N TYR A 180 33.36 -18.09 2.00
CA TYR A 180 33.81 -16.85 1.39
C TYR A 180 34.20 -15.80 2.43
N GLN A 181 35.16 -14.94 2.09
CA GLN A 181 35.53 -13.81 2.94
C GLN A 181 34.54 -12.66 2.73
N ILE A 182 33.54 -12.58 3.59
CA ILE A 182 32.40 -11.65 3.44
C ILE A 182 32.70 -10.17 3.70
N GLY A 183 33.97 -9.78 3.93
CA GLY A 183 34.35 -8.40 4.21
C GLY A 183 33.94 -7.46 3.08
N GLY A 184 34.42 -7.74 1.86
CA GLY A 184 34.10 -6.96 0.66
C GLY A 184 32.60 -6.91 0.38
N LEU A 185 31.95 -8.09 0.37
CA LEU A 185 30.50 -8.24 0.31
C LEU A 185 29.75 -7.34 1.32
N SER A 186 30.14 -7.37 2.59
CA SER A 186 29.41 -6.67 3.67
C SER A 186 29.57 -5.15 3.58
N THR A 187 30.72 -4.68 3.08
CA THR A 187 30.99 -3.24 2.90
C THR A 187 30.56 -2.72 1.54
N GLN A 188 30.30 -3.59 0.55
CA GLN A 188 29.93 -3.20 -0.81
C GLN A 188 28.75 -2.22 -0.84
N PHE A 189 27.77 -2.41 0.05
CA PHE A 189 26.62 -1.52 0.17
C PHE A 189 27.04 -0.08 0.54
N LEU A 190 28.10 0.12 1.34
CA LEU A 190 28.58 1.43 1.77
C LEU A 190 29.13 2.27 0.61
N PHE A 191 29.69 1.62 -0.40
CA PHE A 191 30.33 2.27 -1.56
C PHE A 191 29.35 2.49 -2.73
N ASP A 192 28.09 2.06 -2.58
CA ASP A 192 27.07 2.13 -3.60
C ASP A 192 26.04 3.21 -3.26
N GLU A 193 26.36 4.47 -3.57
CA GLU A 193 25.50 5.61 -3.20
C GLU A 193 24.08 5.48 -3.79
N GLU A 194 23.96 5.06 -5.05
CA GLU A 194 22.67 4.88 -5.70
C GLU A 194 21.81 3.85 -4.96
N LEU A 195 22.38 2.69 -4.66
CA LEU A 195 21.67 1.67 -3.90
C LEU A 195 21.34 2.16 -2.48
N ARG A 196 22.28 2.82 -1.79
CA ARG A 196 22.07 3.34 -0.43
C ARG A 196 20.92 4.33 -0.37
N LEU A 197 20.82 5.25 -1.33
CA LEU A 197 19.72 6.22 -1.39
C LEU A 197 18.34 5.54 -1.50
N ARG A 198 18.27 4.35 -2.11
CA ARG A 198 17.01 3.59 -2.24
C ARG A 198 16.57 2.89 -0.95
N PHE A 199 17.48 2.69 0.00
CA PHE A 199 17.22 2.03 1.29
C PHE A 199 17.27 2.98 2.50
N THR A 200 17.92 4.12 2.37
CA THR A 200 18.11 5.07 3.48
C THR A 200 16.88 5.95 3.62
N ILE A 201 16.32 6.01 4.84
CA ILE A 201 15.17 6.88 5.16
C ILE A 201 15.58 8.37 5.03
N GLY A 202 16.79 8.70 5.47
CA GLY A 202 17.38 10.03 5.33
C GLY A 202 18.00 10.25 3.95
N LYS A 203 18.15 11.52 3.56
CA LYS A 203 18.80 11.91 2.30
C LYS A 203 20.29 12.18 2.44
N GLU A 204 20.79 12.24 3.67
CA GLU A 204 22.21 12.47 3.96
C GLU A 204 22.91 11.12 4.14
N LEU A 205 23.92 10.86 3.30
CA LEU A 205 24.75 9.67 3.37
C LEU A 205 26.08 10.00 4.06
N SER A 206 26.49 9.14 5.00
CA SER A 206 27.85 9.19 5.55
C SER A 206 28.87 8.72 4.51
N ASP A 207 30.03 9.37 4.52
CA ASP A 207 31.21 9.00 3.73
C ASP A 207 31.97 7.85 4.42
N PHE A 208 32.30 6.83 3.65
CA PHE A 208 33.02 5.64 4.08
C PHE A 208 34.23 5.33 3.19
N SER A 209 34.67 6.27 2.35
CA SER A 209 35.77 6.10 1.38
C SER A 209 37.06 5.58 2.03
N ASP A 210 37.37 6.00 3.27
CA ASP A 210 38.53 5.53 4.04
C ASP A 210 38.53 4.00 4.31
N LEU A 211 37.40 3.30 4.13
CA LEU A 211 37.32 1.85 4.30
C LEU A 211 37.75 1.06 3.06
N GLU A 212 37.76 1.65 1.88
CA GLU A 212 37.94 0.92 0.61
C GLU A 212 39.27 0.15 0.57
N ASP A 213 40.35 0.79 1.01
CA ASP A 213 41.69 0.19 1.04
C ASP A 213 41.93 -0.75 2.24
N LEU A 214 41.01 -0.77 3.23
CA LEU A 214 41.15 -1.59 4.44
C LEU A 214 40.55 -2.99 4.30
N ILE A 215 39.74 -3.23 3.27
CA ILE A 215 39.03 -4.48 3.07
C ILE A 215 39.80 -5.36 2.07
N PRO A 216 40.34 -6.52 2.50
CA PRO A 216 41.08 -7.39 1.59
C PRO A 216 40.16 -8.00 0.53
N LYS A 217 40.68 -8.09 -0.70
CA LYS A 217 39.99 -8.77 -1.81
C LYS A 217 39.99 -10.28 -1.59
N ALA A 218 38.81 -10.88 -1.63
CA ALA A 218 38.63 -12.30 -1.39
C ALA A 218 38.98 -13.15 -2.63
N ASP A 219 39.52 -14.35 -2.41
CA ASP A 219 39.60 -15.37 -3.46
C ASP A 219 38.22 -16.04 -3.60
N PHE A 220 37.61 -15.86 -4.76
CA PHE A 220 36.28 -16.37 -5.08
C PHE A 220 36.30 -17.75 -5.76
N THR A 221 37.48 -18.31 -6.07
CA THR A 221 37.62 -19.56 -6.84
C THR A 221 36.92 -20.73 -6.16
N ASN A 222 37.11 -20.87 -4.85
CA ASN A 222 36.48 -21.95 -4.07
C ASN A 222 34.97 -21.76 -3.96
N LEU A 223 34.49 -20.52 -3.88
CA LEU A 223 33.06 -20.22 -3.83
C LEU A 223 32.37 -20.60 -5.15
N LEU A 224 32.90 -20.14 -6.29
CA LEU A 224 32.29 -20.37 -7.60
C LEU A 224 32.32 -21.84 -8.03
N SER A 225 33.30 -22.61 -7.55
CA SER A 225 33.40 -24.05 -7.83
C SER A 225 32.66 -24.92 -6.81
N HIS A 226 32.09 -24.33 -5.76
CA HIS A 226 31.35 -25.09 -4.75
C HIS A 226 29.99 -25.55 -5.31
N PRO A 227 29.65 -26.85 -5.24
CA PRO A 227 28.40 -27.37 -5.81
C PRO A 227 27.15 -26.67 -5.26
N ASP A 228 27.11 -26.45 -3.94
CA ASP A 228 25.94 -25.81 -3.30
C ASP A 228 25.79 -24.32 -3.64
N PHE A 229 26.84 -23.65 -4.16
CA PHE A 229 26.73 -22.23 -4.51
C PHE A 229 25.73 -22.02 -5.64
N GLU A 230 25.78 -22.87 -6.68
CA GLU A 230 24.82 -22.82 -7.78
C GLU A 230 23.39 -23.00 -7.28
N ASP A 231 23.14 -23.99 -6.42
CA ASP A 231 21.82 -24.27 -5.85
C ASP A 231 21.26 -23.09 -5.04
N HIS A 232 22.12 -22.44 -4.25
CA HIS A 232 21.71 -21.25 -3.49
C HIS A 232 21.29 -20.09 -4.43
N ILE A 233 22.09 -19.79 -5.46
CA ILE A 233 21.80 -18.71 -6.40
C ILE A 233 20.58 -19.04 -7.27
N ALA A 234 20.49 -20.28 -7.76
CA ALA A 234 19.36 -20.76 -8.55
C ALA A 234 18.05 -20.70 -7.76
N ARG A 235 18.07 -21.01 -6.45
CA ARG A 235 16.88 -20.89 -5.61
C ARG A 235 16.42 -19.45 -5.43
N ILE A 236 17.33 -18.52 -5.17
CA ILE A 236 16.98 -17.08 -5.11
C ILE A 236 16.40 -16.64 -6.45
N LEU A 237 17.03 -17.03 -7.57
CA LEU A 237 16.56 -16.73 -8.92
C LEU A 237 15.18 -17.34 -9.23
N GLY A 238 14.86 -18.51 -8.69
CA GLY A 238 13.56 -19.15 -8.88
C GLY A 238 12.42 -18.44 -8.15
N MET A 239 12.70 -17.81 -7.01
CA MET A 239 11.67 -17.19 -6.16
C MET A 239 11.50 -15.70 -6.41
N THR A 240 12.58 -14.98 -6.68
CA THR A 240 12.56 -13.51 -6.83
C THR A 240 11.63 -13.02 -7.95
N PRO A 241 11.61 -13.63 -9.16
CA PRO A 241 10.66 -13.27 -10.21
C PRO A 241 9.20 -13.45 -9.77
N TYR A 242 8.89 -14.55 -9.09
CA TYR A 242 7.54 -14.81 -8.58
C TYR A 242 7.10 -13.76 -7.54
N THR A 243 7.98 -13.38 -6.61
CA THR A 243 7.71 -12.27 -5.69
C THR A 243 7.52 -10.94 -6.42
N ASN A 244 8.21 -10.72 -7.54
CA ASN A 244 8.00 -9.55 -8.40
C ASN A 244 6.65 -9.58 -9.13
N GLU A 245 6.20 -10.75 -9.58
CA GLU A 245 4.85 -10.92 -10.13
C GLU A 245 3.77 -10.56 -9.11
N GLN A 246 3.93 -11.00 -7.85
CA GLN A 246 3.07 -10.60 -6.74
C GLN A 246 3.11 -9.10 -6.48
N SER A 247 4.31 -8.50 -6.52
CA SER A 247 4.49 -7.06 -6.37
C SER A 247 3.81 -6.26 -7.48
N ILE A 248 3.85 -6.77 -8.71
CA ILE A 248 3.14 -6.18 -9.86
C ILE A 248 1.63 -6.22 -9.62
N GLY A 249 1.10 -7.31 -9.06
CA GLY A 249 -0.31 -7.40 -8.65
C GLY A 249 -0.69 -6.31 -7.64
N VAL A 250 0.11 -6.13 -6.58
CA VAL A 250 -0.08 -5.07 -5.58
C VAL A 250 0.02 -3.67 -6.21
N ARG A 251 0.99 -3.45 -7.11
CA ARG A 251 1.13 -2.18 -7.86
C ARG A 251 -0.11 -1.87 -8.67
N THR A 252 -0.63 -2.84 -9.44
CA THR A 252 -1.85 -2.66 -10.24
C THR A 252 -3.05 -2.33 -9.35
N LYS A 253 -3.21 -3.01 -8.20
CA LYS A 253 -4.29 -2.68 -7.24
C LYS A 253 -4.15 -1.30 -6.62
N THR A 254 -2.93 -0.87 -6.35
CA THR A 254 -2.63 0.48 -5.88
C THR A 254 -3.04 1.53 -6.92
N GLN A 255 -2.71 1.29 -8.20
CA GLN A 255 -3.08 2.18 -9.31
C GLN A 255 -4.61 2.24 -9.51
N GLU A 256 -5.31 1.10 -9.50
CA GLU A 256 -6.77 1.05 -9.55
C GLU A 256 -7.42 1.88 -8.42
N ILE A 257 -6.88 1.80 -7.20
CA ILE A 257 -7.37 2.59 -6.06
C ILE A 257 -7.15 4.09 -6.30
N LEU A 258 -5.98 4.50 -6.78
CA LEU A 258 -5.70 5.91 -7.10
C LEU A 258 -6.62 6.46 -8.19
N GLU A 259 -6.95 5.67 -9.21
CA GLU A 259 -7.92 6.04 -10.25
C GLU A 259 -9.34 6.19 -9.67
N LEU A 260 -9.75 5.28 -8.79
CA LEU A 260 -11.04 5.36 -8.10
C LEU A 260 -11.14 6.58 -7.17
N ILE A 261 -10.04 6.94 -6.48
CA ILE A 261 -9.97 8.16 -5.68
C ILE A 261 -10.12 9.40 -6.56
N THR A 262 -9.34 9.47 -7.65
CA THR A 262 -9.35 10.60 -8.60
C THR A 262 -10.71 10.79 -9.24
N SER A 263 -11.39 9.71 -9.63
CA SER A 263 -12.74 9.78 -10.19
C SER A 263 -13.78 10.22 -9.15
N SER A 264 -13.65 9.78 -7.90
CA SER A 264 -14.54 10.18 -6.80
C SER A 264 -14.37 11.65 -6.39
N GLN A 265 -13.18 12.23 -6.56
CA GLN A 265 -12.94 13.66 -6.34
C GLN A 265 -13.60 14.53 -7.42
N LYS A 266 -13.56 14.11 -8.69
CA LYS A 266 -14.15 14.88 -9.82
C LYS A 266 -15.68 14.99 -9.76
N GLN A 267 -16.38 14.01 -9.18
CA GLN A 267 -17.84 14.04 -9.03
C GLN A 267 -18.37 15.15 -8.09
N ARG A 268 -17.49 15.95 -7.49
CA ARG A 268 -17.85 17.12 -6.68
C ARG A 268 -18.05 18.40 -7.50
N ASP A 269 -17.42 18.50 -8.66
CA ASP A 269 -17.39 19.73 -9.46
C ASP A 269 -18.60 19.85 -10.42
N ASP A 270 -19.42 18.79 -10.50
CA ASP A 270 -20.69 18.72 -11.24
C ASP A 270 -21.92 18.73 -10.29
#